data_AF-A0A7Y9IET2-F1
#
_entry.id   AF-A0A7Y9IET2-F1
#
_cell.length_a   1.000
_cell.length_b   1.000
_cell.length_c   1.000
_cell.angle_alpha   90.00
_cell.angle_beta   90.00
_cell.angle_gamma   90.00
#
_symmetry.space_group_name_H-M   'P 1'
#
loop_
_entity.id
_entity.type
_entity.pdbx_description
1 polymer ?
#
loop_
_entity_poly.entity_id
_entity_poly.type
_entity_poly.pdbx_seq_one_letter_code
_entity_poly.pdbx_strand_id
1 'polypeptide(L)'
;MITDRALPGLPILLETDGVTQLRYKPGTSCVAAIARPDGPAFGYAVSPAARPKLDKLIRKAPPGTIIDHDQERNLIMARAAADRDLPALADPAAAAVSLLPGPPPAFRTLAYKPQRRWVALASQVGHEPVLLRAYRRTTVADAYLRLARFDRLAGTRRSLGWDADYAVIATSFEPGESLAELIESGAATDAMLTGCGAALARLHDHQPFPGAPVREADPAATVALLGVLLSDQASRAQGILDRLRATAPARVPPVPCHGDFSADQVIIPPAGSTRTEPTLIDFDRSGLGDPAADLAGLSAAGLGPDAVDRVLAGYRTVRPVPAGLDWHRARALLLRAADPFRTASPDWPADILANLDRLEEAMP
;
A
#
# COMPACT_ATOMS: atom_id res chain seq x y z
N MET A 1 -23.17 -13.41 3.08
CA MET A 1 -22.37 -12.96 4.24
C MET A 1 -21.26 -13.97 4.48
N ILE A 2 -19.99 -13.54 4.55
CA ILE A 2 -18.85 -14.44 4.79
C ILE A 2 -18.99 -15.06 6.17
N THR A 3 -18.89 -16.38 6.27
CA THR A 3 -18.94 -17.09 7.56
C THR A 3 -17.65 -17.87 7.76
N ASP A 4 -16.62 -17.21 8.31
CA ASP A 4 -15.43 -17.90 8.82
C ASP A 4 -15.69 -18.35 10.25
N ARG A 5 -16.05 -19.63 10.43
CA ARG A 5 -16.33 -20.21 11.76
C ARG A 5 -15.12 -20.14 12.70
N ALA A 6 -13.91 -20.03 12.18
CA ALA A 6 -12.73 -19.87 13.01
C ALA A 6 -12.62 -18.46 13.60
N LEU A 7 -13.35 -17.46 13.06
CA LEU A 7 -13.30 -16.06 13.46
C LEU A 7 -14.70 -15.57 13.90
N PRO A 8 -15.16 -15.91 15.12
CA PRO A 8 -16.50 -15.52 15.58
C PRO A 8 -16.72 -14.01 15.64
N GLY A 9 -15.66 -13.20 15.75
CA GLY A 9 -15.72 -11.73 15.71
C GLY A 9 -15.68 -11.12 14.31
N LEU A 10 -15.50 -11.90 13.24
CA LEU A 10 -15.41 -11.37 11.87
C LEU A 10 -16.70 -10.64 11.44
N PRO A 11 -17.92 -11.17 11.63
CA PRO A 11 -19.15 -10.48 11.22
C PRO A 11 -19.27 -9.08 11.83
N ILE A 12 -18.92 -8.92 13.10
CA ILE A 12 -18.94 -7.62 13.79
C ILE A 12 -17.98 -6.64 13.13
N LEU A 13 -16.77 -7.09 12.77
CA LEU A 13 -15.81 -6.23 12.07
C LEU A 13 -16.32 -5.81 10.70
N LEU A 14 -17.04 -6.68 9.98
CA LEU A 14 -17.60 -6.34 8.66
C LEU A 14 -18.78 -5.37 8.76
N GLU A 15 -19.52 -5.40 9.88
CA GLU A 15 -20.68 -4.54 10.16
C GLU A 15 -20.29 -3.26 10.91
N THR A 16 -19.01 -3.09 11.28
CA THR A 16 -18.55 -1.91 12.02
C THR A 16 -18.51 -0.68 11.12
N ASP A 17 -19.18 0.38 11.54
CA ASP A 17 -19.15 1.66 10.84
C ASP A 17 -17.73 2.25 10.78
N GLY A 18 -17.40 2.86 9.63
CA GLY A 18 -16.13 3.54 9.43
C GLY A 18 -14.95 2.59 9.13
N VAL A 19 -15.19 1.30 8.87
CA VAL A 19 -14.15 0.41 8.37
C VAL A 19 -13.69 0.89 6.98
N THR A 20 -12.38 1.14 6.85
CA THR A 20 -11.77 1.62 5.60
C THR A 20 -10.84 0.62 4.96
N GLN A 21 -10.37 -0.38 5.72
CA GLN A 21 -9.50 -1.41 5.21
C GLN A 21 -9.59 -2.69 6.04
N LEU A 22 -9.56 -3.84 5.36
CA LEU A 22 -9.55 -5.18 5.95
C LEU A 22 -8.28 -5.93 5.54
N ARG A 23 -7.64 -6.57 6.53
CA ARG A 23 -6.59 -7.56 6.34
C ARG A 23 -7.06 -8.88 6.91
N TYR A 24 -7.64 -9.68 6.04
CA TYR A 24 -8.19 -10.99 6.39
C TYR A 24 -7.21 -12.10 6.02
N LYS A 25 -6.96 -13.00 6.98
CA LYS A 25 -6.25 -14.27 6.83
C LYS A 25 -7.23 -15.38 7.23
N PRO A 26 -7.84 -16.08 6.26
CA PRO A 26 -8.80 -17.14 6.52
C PRO A 26 -8.33 -18.13 7.61
N GLY A 27 -9.23 -18.49 8.52
CA GLY A 27 -8.96 -19.42 9.61
C GLY A 27 -8.08 -18.86 10.74
N THR A 28 -7.51 -17.66 10.58
CA THR A 28 -6.45 -17.16 11.46
C THR A 28 -6.79 -15.84 12.13
N SER A 29 -7.10 -14.81 11.35
CA SER A 29 -7.39 -13.48 11.88
C SER A 29 -7.93 -12.51 10.84
N CYS A 30 -8.67 -11.50 11.29
CA CYS A 30 -9.02 -10.31 10.52
C CYS A 30 -8.65 -9.04 11.30
N VAL A 31 -7.92 -8.12 10.66
CA VAL A 31 -7.63 -6.80 11.21
C VAL A 31 -8.36 -5.76 10.36
N ALA A 32 -9.12 -4.88 10.99
CA ALA A 32 -9.84 -3.78 10.35
C ALA A 32 -9.20 -2.44 10.73
N ALA A 33 -8.95 -1.56 9.77
CA ALA A 33 -8.71 -0.14 10.02
C ALA A 33 -10.06 0.56 10.11
N ILE A 34 -10.24 1.40 11.13
CA ILE A 34 -11.50 2.07 11.43
C ILE A 34 -11.24 3.58 11.50
N ALA A 35 -11.88 4.35 10.64
CA ALA A 35 -11.90 5.80 10.68
C ALA A 35 -12.95 6.26 11.71
N ARG A 36 -12.57 7.18 12.59
CA ARG A 36 -13.47 7.78 13.59
C ARG A 36 -13.23 9.28 13.71
N PRO A 37 -14.24 10.06 14.16
CA PRO A 37 -14.07 11.50 14.38
C PRO A 37 -12.98 11.84 15.40
N ASP A 38 -12.77 10.97 16.39
CA ASP A 38 -11.79 11.13 17.47
C ASP A 38 -10.42 10.48 17.18
N GLY A 39 -10.17 10.16 15.90
CA GLY A 39 -8.90 9.62 15.41
C GLY A 39 -8.96 8.16 14.96
N PRO A 40 -7.87 7.66 14.36
CA PRO A 40 -7.83 6.29 13.82
C PRO A 40 -7.94 5.22 14.91
N ALA A 41 -8.68 4.16 14.61
CA ALA A 41 -8.83 2.98 15.44
C ALA A 41 -8.65 1.71 14.59
N PHE A 42 -8.61 0.56 15.26
CA PHE A 42 -8.56 -0.72 14.61
C PHE A 42 -9.40 -1.76 15.35
N GLY A 43 -9.93 -2.70 14.57
CA GLY A 43 -10.55 -3.91 15.07
C GLY A 43 -9.63 -5.11 14.83
N TYR A 44 -9.62 -6.10 15.72
CA TYR A 44 -8.84 -7.31 15.55
C TYR A 44 -9.60 -8.54 16.05
N ALA A 45 -10.08 -9.35 15.10
CA ALA A 45 -10.69 -10.64 15.34
C ALA A 45 -9.66 -11.75 15.10
N VAL A 46 -9.57 -12.72 16.00
CA VAL A 46 -8.61 -13.81 15.91
C VAL A 46 -9.25 -15.16 16.14
N SER A 47 -8.60 -16.22 15.64
CA SER A 47 -9.04 -17.57 15.95
C SER A 47 -8.77 -17.92 17.42
N PRO A 48 -9.46 -18.93 17.99
CA PRO A 48 -9.24 -19.34 19.38
C PRO A 48 -7.77 -19.64 19.69
N ALA A 49 -7.03 -20.22 18.74
CA ALA A 49 -5.61 -20.51 18.87
C ALA A 49 -4.73 -19.25 19.04
N ALA A 50 -5.21 -18.09 18.56
CA ALA A 50 -4.52 -16.81 18.65
C ALA A 50 -5.01 -15.91 19.80
N ARG A 51 -6.00 -16.36 20.59
CA ARG A 51 -6.52 -15.63 21.77
C ARG A 51 -5.44 -15.14 22.75
N PRO A 52 -4.37 -15.90 23.07
CA PRO A 52 -3.32 -15.40 23.96
C PRO A 52 -2.64 -14.11 23.45
N LYS A 53 -2.60 -13.89 22.13
CA LYS A 53 -2.07 -12.64 21.55
C LYS A 53 -3.01 -11.46 21.79
N LEU A 54 -4.31 -11.70 21.69
CA LEU A 54 -5.37 -10.74 21.98
C LEU A 54 -5.35 -10.33 23.46
N ASP A 55 -5.30 -11.31 24.37
CA ASP A 55 -5.23 -11.05 25.82
C ASP A 55 -3.97 -10.25 26.18
N LYS A 56 -2.84 -10.59 25.55
CA LYS A 56 -1.61 -9.83 25.73
C LYS A 56 -1.79 -8.39 25.23
N LEU A 57 -2.52 -8.16 24.14
CA LEU A 57 -2.83 -6.82 23.61
C LEU A 57 -3.62 -6.02 24.63
N ILE A 58 -4.74 -6.56 25.14
CA ILE A 58 -5.58 -5.93 26.16
C ILE A 58 -4.76 -5.58 27.41
N ARG A 59 -4.00 -6.55 27.97
CA ARG A 59 -3.23 -6.35 29.21
C ARG A 59 -2.12 -5.31 29.12
N LYS A 60 -1.62 -5.01 27.93
CA LYS A 60 -0.48 -4.09 27.73
C LYS A 60 -0.87 -2.81 27.00
N ALA A 61 -2.14 -2.65 26.65
CA ALA A 61 -2.63 -1.44 26.01
C ALA A 61 -2.54 -0.27 26.99
N PRO A 62 -2.16 0.94 26.54
CA PRO A 62 -2.22 2.12 27.39
C PRO A 62 -3.65 2.36 27.93
N PRO A 63 -3.81 2.91 29.14
CA PRO A 63 -5.12 3.20 29.70
C PRO A 63 -5.99 4.05 28.75
N GLY A 64 -7.28 3.69 28.62
CA GLY A 64 -8.24 4.42 27.77
C GLY A 64 -8.10 4.20 26.26
N THR A 65 -7.18 3.33 25.81
CA THR A 65 -7.00 3.03 24.38
C THR A 65 -7.83 1.85 23.88
N ILE A 66 -8.26 0.95 24.77
CA ILE A 66 -9.23 -0.09 24.42
C ILE A 66 -10.62 0.54 24.40
N ILE A 67 -11.29 0.44 23.26
CA ILE A 67 -12.65 0.95 23.04
C ILE A 67 -13.65 -0.09 23.52
N ASP A 68 -13.45 -1.33 23.07
CA ASP A 68 -14.32 -2.47 23.40
C ASP A 68 -13.56 -3.80 23.21
N HIS A 69 -14.01 -4.85 23.87
CA HIS A 69 -13.53 -6.21 23.63
C HIS A 69 -14.62 -7.25 23.90
N ASP A 70 -14.64 -8.30 23.08
CA ASP A 70 -15.53 -9.44 23.26
C ASP A 70 -14.69 -10.72 23.35
N GLN A 71 -14.64 -11.30 24.54
CA GLN A 71 -13.85 -12.51 24.81
C GLN A 71 -14.50 -13.78 24.25
N GLU A 72 -15.83 -13.83 24.13
CA GLU A 72 -16.53 -14.97 23.56
C GLU A 72 -16.32 -15.01 22.04
N ARG A 73 -16.23 -13.83 21.43
CA ARG A 73 -16.03 -13.66 19.98
C ARG A 73 -14.58 -13.41 19.57
N ASN A 74 -13.63 -13.48 20.50
CA ASN A 74 -12.19 -13.27 20.28
C ASN A 74 -11.89 -11.99 19.49
N LEU A 75 -12.49 -10.87 19.92
CA LEU A 75 -12.47 -9.59 19.24
C LEU A 75 -12.00 -8.48 20.18
N ILE A 76 -11.27 -7.50 19.63
CA ILE A 76 -11.01 -6.21 20.26
C ILE A 76 -11.22 -5.07 19.28
N MET A 77 -11.67 -3.93 19.79
CA MET A 77 -11.58 -2.63 19.13
C MET A 77 -10.72 -1.70 19.98
N ALA A 78 -9.73 -1.05 19.38
CA ALA A 78 -8.79 -0.20 20.08
C ALA A 78 -8.35 1.00 19.25
N ARG A 79 -7.95 2.08 19.92
CA ARG A 79 -7.35 3.27 19.31
C ARG A 79 -5.99 2.91 18.71
N ALA A 80 -5.54 3.66 17.72
CA ALA A 80 -4.22 3.49 17.09
C ALA A 80 -3.05 3.48 18.11
N ALA A 81 -3.16 4.21 19.23
CA ALA A 81 -2.17 4.21 20.31
C ALA A 81 -1.99 2.85 21.02
N ALA A 82 -2.95 1.92 20.88
CA ALA A 82 -2.82 0.55 21.38
C ALA A 82 -2.06 -0.38 20.42
N ASP A 83 -1.73 0.09 19.21
CA ASP A 83 -1.05 -0.71 18.20
C ASP A 83 0.44 -0.91 18.53
N ARG A 84 0.71 -1.99 19.27
CA ARG A 84 2.06 -2.37 19.67
C ARG A 84 3.03 -2.66 18.53
N ASP A 85 2.50 -2.96 17.35
CA ASP A 85 3.33 -3.25 16.18
C ASP A 85 3.84 -1.94 15.58
N LEU A 86 3.34 -0.77 16.01
CA LEU A 86 3.71 0.57 15.55
C LEU A 86 3.98 1.49 16.77
N PRO A 87 5.14 1.35 17.44
CA PRO A 87 5.39 1.99 18.73
C PRO A 87 5.32 3.53 18.73
N ALA A 88 5.62 4.19 17.61
CA ALA A 88 5.46 5.63 17.46
C ALA A 88 4.01 6.12 17.73
N LEU A 89 3.00 5.26 17.57
CA LEU A 89 1.60 5.64 17.81
C LEU A 89 1.27 5.79 19.30
N ALA A 90 2.05 5.19 20.20
CA ALA A 90 1.85 5.35 21.63
C ALA A 90 2.17 6.77 22.11
N ASP A 91 3.18 7.40 21.49
CA ASP A 91 3.55 8.80 21.72
C ASP A 91 4.14 9.42 20.42
N PRO A 92 3.27 9.90 19.51
CA PRO A 92 3.71 10.50 18.25
C PRO A 92 4.56 11.76 18.44
N ALA A 93 4.33 12.49 19.54
CA ALA A 93 5.08 13.70 19.85
C ALA A 93 6.53 13.37 20.20
N ALA A 94 6.75 12.41 21.10
CA ALA A 94 8.11 11.96 21.44
C ALA A 94 8.82 11.34 20.23
N ALA A 95 8.10 10.55 19.42
CA ALA A 95 8.62 9.98 18.19
C ALA A 95 9.07 11.07 17.20
N ALA A 96 8.30 12.16 17.04
CA ALA A 96 8.68 13.27 16.17
C ALA A 96 9.89 14.05 16.68
N VAL A 97 9.93 14.36 17.99
CA VAL A 97 11.05 15.09 18.62
C VAL A 97 12.36 14.29 18.56
N SER A 98 12.30 12.95 18.48
CA SER A 98 13.50 12.13 18.27
C SER A 98 14.19 12.37 16.91
N LEU A 99 13.45 12.87 15.91
CA LEU A 99 13.93 13.07 14.54
C LEU A 99 13.97 14.53 14.09
N LEU A 100 13.12 15.37 14.66
CA LEU A 100 12.92 16.75 14.25
C LEU A 100 13.33 17.69 15.37
N PRO A 101 14.13 18.73 15.10
CA PRO A 101 14.46 19.73 16.10
C PRO A 101 13.22 20.54 16.50
N GLY A 102 13.22 21.05 17.73
CA GLY A 102 12.21 21.99 18.22
C GLY A 102 11.02 21.35 18.95
N PRO A 103 9.93 22.13 19.14
CA PRO A 103 8.75 21.66 19.88
C PRO A 103 7.95 20.60 19.10
N PRO A 104 7.11 19.79 19.75
CA PRO A 104 6.30 18.79 19.06
C PRO A 104 5.46 19.39 17.91
N PRO A 105 5.49 18.79 16.71
CA PRO A 105 4.70 19.24 15.57
C PRO A 105 3.19 18.96 15.76
N ALA A 106 2.36 19.67 15.01
CA ALA A 106 0.98 19.26 14.79
C ALA A 106 0.94 18.09 13.79
N PHE A 107 0.09 17.10 14.04
CA PHE A 107 -0.01 15.90 13.20
C PHE A 107 -1.32 15.84 12.44
N ARG A 108 -1.24 15.52 11.15
CA ARG A 108 -2.36 15.05 10.34
C ARG A 108 -2.08 13.64 9.86
N THR A 109 -2.84 12.67 10.36
CA THR A 109 -2.74 11.28 9.86
C THR A 109 -3.20 11.25 8.40
N LEU A 110 -2.34 10.75 7.53
CA LEU A 110 -2.62 10.54 6.11
C LEU A 110 -3.09 9.12 5.84
N ALA A 111 -2.46 8.13 6.51
CA ALA A 111 -2.84 6.75 6.38
C ALA A 111 -2.54 5.97 7.67
N TYR A 112 -3.47 5.11 8.06
CA TYR A 112 -3.26 4.14 9.13
C TYR A 112 -3.62 2.74 8.64
N LYS A 113 -2.62 1.87 8.54
CA LYS A 113 -2.76 0.45 8.21
C LYS A 113 -2.34 -0.34 9.44
N PRO A 114 -3.30 -0.77 10.30
CA PRO A 114 -3.00 -1.36 11.59
C PRO A 114 -2.01 -2.52 11.48
N GLN A 115 -1.08 -2.56 12.44
CA GLN A 115 0.01 -3.52 12.53
C GLN A 115 0.96 -3.52 11.32
N ARG A 116 0.90 -2.53 10.42
CA ARG A 116 1.74 -2.49 9.20
C ARG A 116 2.47 -1.17 9.08
N ARG A 117 1.72 -0.07 9.00
CA ARG A 117 2.30 1.26 8.83
C ARG A 117 1.34 2.34 9.28
N TRP A 118 1.90 3.43 9.77
CA TRP A 118 1.19 4.71 9.93
C TRP A 118 1.96 5.79 9.19
N VAL A 119 1.26 6.70 8.54
CA VAL A 119 1.83 7.83 7.83
C VAL A 119 1.12 9.10 8.29
N ALA A 120 1.89 10.09 8.72
CA ALA A 120 1.38 11.40 9.09
C ALA A 120 2.23 12.53 8.53
N LEU A 121 1.55 13.64 8.25
CA LEU A 121 2.18 14.93 8.02
C LEU A 121 2.40 15.61 9.37
N ALA A 122 3.65 15.94 9.66
CA ALA A 122 4.09 16.69 10.82
C ALA A 122 4.41 18.12 10.38
N SER A 123 3.71 19.10 10.97
CA SER A 123 3.87 20.51 10.61
C SER A 123 4.28 21.34 11.83
N GLN A 124 5.30 22.18 11.67
CA GLN A 124 5.74 23.18 12.65
C GLN A 124 5.73 24.56 12.01
N VAL A 125 5.37 25.59 12.77
CA VAL A 125 5.39 26.97 12.29
C VAL A 125 6.82 27.36 11.89
N GLY A 126 6.99 27.89 10.69
CA GLY A 126 8.29 28.32 10.17
C GLY A 126 9.18 27.20 9.61
N HIS A 127 8.68 25.97 9.54
CA HIS A 127 9.41 24.83 8.96
C HIS A 127 8.59 24.16 7.86
N GLU A 128 9.29 23.59 6.88
CA GLU A 128 8.66 22.74 5.86
C GLU A 128 8.02 21.51 6.50
N PRO A 129 6.82 21.10 6.06
CA PRO A 129 6.19 19.88 6.55
C PRO A 129 7.07 18.64 6.34
N VAL A 130 6.99 17.71 7.28
CA VAL A 130 7.71 16.43 7.23
C VAL A 130 6.73 15.28 7.24
N LEU A 131 7.03 14.22 6.50
CA LEU A 131 6.30 12.97 6.59
C LEU A 131 6.95 12.04 7.59
N LEU A 132 6.17 11.61 8.57
CA LEU A 132 6.55 10.54 9.50
C LEU A 132 5.87 9.24 9.09
N ARG A 133 6.67 8.18 9.01
CA ARG A 133 6.21 6.82 8.71
C ARG A 133 6.61 5.89 9.85
N ALA A 134 5.65 5.36 10.59
CA ALA A 134 5.90 4.34 11.60
C ALA A 134 5.79 2.94 11.00
N TYR A 135 6.68 2.06 11.45
CA TYR A 135 6.78 0.66 11.04
C TYR A 135 6.91 -0.24 12.28
N ARG A 136 6.99 -1.55 12.05
CA ARG A 136 7.42 -2.49 13.08
C ARG A 136 8.90 -2.30 13.38
N ARG A 137 9.28 -2.42 14.66
CA ARG A 137 10.70 -2.40 15.10
C ARG A 137 11.56 -3.35 14.28
N THR A 138 11.05 -4.53 13.94
CA THR A 138 11.80 -5.55 13.18
C THR A 138 11.97 -5.21 11.70
N THR A 139 11.31 -4.18 11.16
CA THR A 139 11.33 -3.86 9.73
C THR A 139 11.73 -2.42 9.40
N VAL A 140 11.79 -1.52 10.40
CA VAL A 140 12.05 -0.10 10.17
C VAL A 140 13.43 0.16 9.54
N ALA A 141 14.47 -0.56 9.96
CA ALA A 141 15.82 -0.38 9.41
C ALA A 141 15.88 -0.74 7.92
N ASP A 142 15.31 -1.89 7.54
CA ASP A 142 15.21 -2.32 6.15
C ASP A 142 14.34 -1.37 5.31
N ALA A 143 13.27 -0.83 5.89
CA ALA A 143 12.42 0.16 5.25
C ALA A 143 13.20 1.46 5.00
N TYR A 144 13.94 1.96 5.99
CA TYR A 144 14.77 3.15 5.84
C TYR A 144 15.85 3.01 4.78
N LEU A 145 16.60 1.91 4.81
CA LEU A 145 17.66 1.66 3.83
C LEU A 145 17.11 1.56 2.39
N ARG A 146 15.91 0.99 2.24
CA ARG A 146 15.19 0.91 0.96
C ARG A 146 14.75 2.29 0.49
N LEU A 147 14.04 3.04 1.34
CA LEU A 147 13.57 4.40 1.03
C LEU A 147 14.74 5.31 0.66
N ALA A 148 15.78 5.39 1.51
CA ALA A 148 16.93 6.25 1.27
C ALA A 148 17.68 5.93 -0.04
N ARG A 149 17.69 4.65 -0.44
CA ARG A 149 18.29 4.25 -1.71
C ARG A 149 17.44 4.68 -2.90
N PHE A 150 16.14 4.40 -2.88
CA PHE A 150 15.28 4.69 -4.02
C PHE A 150 14.96 6.17 -4.16
N ASP A 151 14.88 6.91 -3.06
CA ASP A 151 14.82 8.38 -3.06
C ASP A 151 16.01 8.98 -3.82
N ARG A 152 17.22 8.42 -3.62
CA ARG A 152 18.44 8.85 -4.32
C ARG A 152 18.40 8.55 -5.82
N LEU A 153 17.85 7.40 -6.21
CA LEU A 153 17.74 7.01 -7.62
C LEU A 153 16.70 7.85 -8.35
N ALA A 154 15.55 8.10 -7.72
CA ALA A 154 14.50 8.92 -8.30
C ALA A 154 14.86 10.42 -8.29
N GLY A 155 15.75 10.87 -7.40
CA GLY A 155 16.19 12.27 -7.32
C GLY A 155 15.15 13.20 -6.69
N THR A 156 14.19 12.66 -5.94
CA THR A 156 12.95 13.37 -5.57
C THR A 156 12.92 13.84 -4.12
N ARG A 157 13.09 12.90 -3.19
CA ARG A 157 12.87 13.08 -1.74
C ARG A 157 14.15 13.03 -0.94
N ARG A 158 14.13 13.68 0.22
CA ARG A 158 15.20 13.60 1.22
C ARG A 158 14.75 12.76 2.40
N SER A 159 15.41 11.63 2.59
CA SER A 159 15.39 10.91 3.87
C SER A 159 16.08 11.79 4.94
N LEU A 160 15.33 12.18 5.98
CA LEU A 160 15.81 13.06 7.05
C LEU A 160 16.45 12.26 8.19
N GLY A 161 15.92 11.07 8.47
CA GLY A 161 16.42 10.20 9.51
C GLY A 161 15.42 9.12 9.89
N TRP A 162 15.81 8.25 10.82
CA TRP A 162 14.93 7.26 11.43
C TRP A 162 15.35 6.99 12.87
N ASP A 163 14.40 6.57 13.70
CA ASP A 163 14.61 6.23 15.10
C ASP A 163 14.17 4.78 15.33
N ALA A 164 15.06 3.98 15.91
CA ALA A 164 14.85 2.54 16.10
C ALA A 164 13.89 2.22 17.25
N ASP A 165 13.84 3.08 18.27
CA ASP A 165 13.02 2.86 19.46
C ASP A 165 11.55 3.18 19.17
N TYR A 166 11.30 4.27 18.46
CA TYR A 166 9.96 4.60 17.98
C TYR A 166 9.61 3.90 16.66
N ALA A 167 10.58 3.24 16.02
CA ALA A 167 10.44 2.58 14.73
C ALA A 167 9.79 3.50 13.68
N VAL A 168 10.29 4.74 13.60
CA VAL A 168 9.73 5.81 12.76
C VAL A 168 10.79 6.34 11.82
N ILE A 169 10.37 6.73 10.62
CA ILE A 169 11.19 7.33 9.56
C ILE A 169 10.65 8.72 9.24
N ALA A 170 11.53 9.70 9.11
CA ALA A 170 11.20 11.05 8.65
C ALA A 170 11.72 11.28 7.21
N THR A 171 10.87 11.77 6.32
CA THR A 171 11.24 12.19 4.95
C THR A 171 10.65 13.55 4.63
N SER A 172 11.25 14.29 3.68
CA SER A 172 10.65 15.51 3.12
C SER A 172 9.22 15.25 2.63
N PHE A 173 8.36 16.25 2.84
CA PHE A 173 7.09 16.34 2.14
C PHE A 173 7.35 16.90 0.74
N GLU A 174 6.67 16.34 -0.26
CA GLU A 174 6.76 16.83 -1.63
C GLU A 174 5.47 17.60 -1.93
N PRO A 175 5.54 18.93 -2.12
CA PRO A 175 4.37 19.72 -2.47
C PRO A 175 3.92 19.41 -3.89
N GLY A 176 2.61 19.47 -4.11
CA GLY A 176 1.98 19.16 -5.39
C GLY A 176 0.73 18.33 -5.22
N GLU A 177 0.11 18.02 -6.34
CA GLU A 177 -1.05 17.13 -6.42
C GLU A 177 -0.61 15.78 -6.99
N SER A 178 -1.25 14.70 -6.56
CA SER A 178 -0.99 13.41 -7.18
C SER A 178 -1.55 13.39 -8.61
N LEU A 179 -0.91 12.61 -9.49
CA LEU A 179 -1.40 12.43 -10.85
C LEU A 179 -2.80 11.80 -10.85
N ALA A 180 -3.12 10.94 -9.88
CA ALA A 180 -4.47 10.39 -9.70
C ALA A 180 -5.52 11.48 -9.44
N GLU A 181 -5.27 12.42 -8.51
CA GLU A 181 -6.20 13.53 -8.22
C GLU A 181 -6.38 14.45 -9.44
N LEU A 182 -5.31 14.70 -10.19
CA LEU A 182 -5.39 15.48 -11.43
C LEU A 182 -6.19 14.76 -12.52
N ILE A 183 -6.11 13.44 -12.61
CA ILE A 183 -6.92 12.66 -13.54
C ILE A 183 -8.39 12.71 -13.13
N GLU A 184 -8.69 12.50 -11.85
CA GLU A 184 -10.06 12.51 -11.33
C GLU A 184 -10.74 13.86 -11.52
N SER A 185 -10.01 14.96 -11.31
CA SER A 185 -10.50 16.32 -11.54
C SER A 185 -10.55 16.75 -13.02
N GLY A 186 -10.00 15.94 -13.94
CA GLY A 186 -9.87 16.28 -15.36
C GLY A 186 -8.79 17.33 -15.66
N ALA A 187 -7.93 17.66 -14.70
CA ALA A 187 -6.83 18.61 -14.83
C ALA A 187 -5.53 17.98 -15.36
N ALA A 188 -5.44 16.65 -15.44
CA ALA A 188 -4.27 15.96 -15.95
C ALA A 188 -4.03 16.28 -17.44
N THR A 189 -2.81 16.70 -17.75
CA THR A 189 -2.39 16.99 -19.12
C THR A 189 -1.57 15.85 -19.73
N ASP A 190 -1.51 15.80 -21.07
CA ASP A 190 -0.63 14.88 -21.80
C ASP A 190 0.84 15.00 -21.36
N ALA A 191 1.30 16.21 -21.05
CA ALA A 191 2.66 16.46 -20.56
C ALA A 191 2.91 15.82 -19.18
N MET A 192 1.92 15.82 -18.30
CA MET A 192 2.03 15.19 -16.97
C MET A 192 2.07 13.66 -17.10
N LEU A 193 1.21 13.08 -17.94
CA LEU A 193 1.17 11.63 -18.20
C LEU A 193 2.46 11.14 -18.86
N THR A 194 2.95 11.84 -19.88
CA THR A 194 4.24 11.52 -20.51
C THR A 194 5.41 11.72 -19.55
N GLY A 195 5.40 12.78 -18.73
CA GLY A 195 6.40 13.01 -17.69
C GLY A 195 6.46 11.87 -16.65
N CYS A 196 5.31 11.32 -16.27
CA CYS A 196 5.21 10.15 -15.39
C CYS A 196 5.93 8.93 -15.99
N GLY A 197 5.68 8.65 -17.26
CA GLY A 197 6.33 7.55 -17.97
C GLY A 197 7.83 7.71 -18.06
N ALA A 198 8.28 8.92 -18.38
CA ALA A 198 9.71 9.24 -18.45
C ALA A 198 10.40 9.11 -17.08
N ALA A 199 9.74 9.55 -16.00
CA ALA A 199 10.27 9.42 -14.63
C ALA A 199 10.43 7.94 -14.21
N LEU A 200 9.44 7.10 -14.49
CA LEU A 200 9.54 5.65 -14.23
C LEU A 200 10.64 5.01 -15.08
N ALA A 201 10.74 5.38 -16.36
CA ALA A 201 11.77 4.85 -17.24
C ALA A 201 13.19 5.21 -16.76
N ARG A 202 13.41 6.43 -16.24
CA ARG A 202 14.68 6.83 -15.62
C ARG A 202 15.02 5.98 -14.39
N LEU A 203 14.04 5.68 -13.53
CA LEU A 203 14.26 4.76 -12.41
C LEU A 203 14.76 3.40 -12.90
N HIS A 204 14.12 2.86 -13.94
CA HIS A 204 14.47 1.56 -14.50
C HIS A 204 15.78 1.55 -15.32
N ASP A 205 16.32 2.71 -15.68
CA ASP A 205 17.56 2.83 -16.46
C ASP A 205 18.82 2.75 -15.58
N HIS A 206 18.65 2.85 -14.26
CA HIS A 206 19.75 2.66 -13.34
C HIS A 206 20.29 1.22 -13.37
N GLN A 207 21.62 1.12 -13.27
CA GLN A 207 22.28 -0.17 -13.15
C GLN A 207 21.76 -0.95 -11.93
N PRO A 208 21.54 -2.27 -12.05
CA PRO A 208 21.19 -3.10 -10.91
C PRO A 208 22.26 -2.99 -9.82
N PHE A 209 21.83 -2.98 -8.57
CA PHE A 209 22.70 -2.87 -7.41
C PHE A 209 22.47 -4.02 -6.45
N PRO A 210 23.45 -4.40 -5.61
CA PRO A 210 23.22 -5.36 -4.54
C PRO A 210 22.05 -4.89 -3.67
N GLY A 211 21.01 -5.72 -3.58
CA GLY A 211 19.76 -5.37 -2.92
C GLY A 211 18.76 -6.53 -2.96
N ALA A 212 17.72 -6.42 -2.15
CA ALA A 212 16.63 -7.38 -2.15
C ALA A 212 15.82 -7.27 -3.46
N PRO A 213 15.27 -8.40 -3.95
CA PRO A 213 14.29 -8.34 -5.03
C PRO A 213 13.06 -7.52 -4.60
N VAL A 214 12.30 -7.04 -5.59
CA VAL A 214 10.95 -6.52 -5.33
C VAL A 214 10.18 -7.57 -4.54
N ARG A 215 9.44 -7.12 -3.52
CA ARG A 215 8.57 -8.01 -2.76
C ARG A 215 7.33 -8.34 -3.60
N GLU A 216 7.43 -9.42 -4.36
CA GLU A 216 6.31 -9.93 -5.13
C GLU A 216 5.24 -10.56 -4.23
N ALA A 217 4.00 -10.11 -4.38
CA ALA A 217 2.86 -10.81 -3.78
C ALA A 217 2.60 -12.10 -4.57
N ASP A 218 2.31 -13.18 -3.85
CA ASP A 218 1.96 -14.47 -4.45
C ASP A 218 0.50 -14.46 -4.91
N PRO A 219 0.22 -14.60 -6.22
CA PRO A 219 -1.15 -14.68 -6.73
C PRO A 219 -1.95 -15.85 -6.16
N ALA A 220 -1.29 -16.94 -5.75
CA ALA A 220 -1.97 -18.07 -5.11
C ALA A 220 -2.62 -17.69 -3.78
N ALA A 221 -2.02 -16.76 -3.02
CA ALA A 221 -2.62 -16.25 -1.79
C ALA A 221 -3.90 -15.44 -2.07
N THR A 222 -3.95 -14.70 -3.18
CA THR A 222 -5.17 -14.01 -3.60
C THR A 222 -6.22 -14.99 -4.08
N VAL A 223 -5.87 -16.00 -4.87
CA VAL A 223 -6.82 -17.06 -5.28
C VAL A 223 -7.38 -17.83 -4.08
N ALA A 224 -6.54 -18.20 -3.12
CA ALA A 224 -6.99 -18.85 -1.89
C ALA A 224 -7.97 -17.96 -1.10
N LEU A 225 -7.71 -16.65 -1.04
CA LEU A 225 -8.64 -15.70 -0.44
C LEU A 225 -9.96 -15.64 -1.22
N LEU A 226 -9.91 -15.54 -2.55
CA LEU A 226 -11.10 -15.53 -3.40
C LEU A 226 -11.95 -16.79 -3.20
N GLY A 227 -11.34 -17.97 -3.11
CA GLY A 227 -12.06 -19.21 -2.84
C GLY A 227 -12.75 -19.28 -1.46
N VAL A 228 -12.32 -18.45 -0.50
CA VAL A 228 -13.00 -18.30 0.80
C VAL A 228 -14.11 -17.24 0.73
N LEU A 229 -13.88 -16.14 -0.01
CA LEU A 229 -14.83 -15.05 -0.13
C LEU A 229 -16.03 -15.40 -1.03
N LEU A 230 -15.76 -16.07 -2.15
CA LEU A 230 -16.70 -16.48 -3.20
C LEU A 230 -16.40 -17.93 -3.61
N SER A 231 -16.85 -18.88 -2.79
CA SER A 231 -16.48 -20.30 -2.93
C SER A 231 -16.93 -20.92 -4.26
N ASP A 232 -18.02 -20.43 -4.83
CA ASP A 232 -18.51 -20.81 -6.16
C ASP A 232 -17.57 -20.37 -7.29
N GLN A 233 -16.75 -19.34 -7.06
CA GLN A 233 -15.75 -18.84 -8.00
C GLN A 233 -14.35 -19.44 -7.80
N ALA A 234 -14.16 -20.34 -6.83
CA ALA A 234 -12.86 -20.90 -6.49
C ALA A 234 -12.19 -21.59 -7.70
N SER A 235 -12.93 -22.44 -8.40
CA SER A 235 -12.43 -23.15 -9.60
C SER A 235 -12.08 -22.18 -10.74
N ARG A 236 -12.88 -21.12 -10.91
CA ARG A 236 -12.63 -20.07 -11.91
C ARG A 236 -11.33 -19.33 -11.61
N ALA A 237 -11.16 -18.84 -10.38
CA ALA A 237 -9.94 -18.16 -9.95
C ALA A 237 -8.69 -19.04 -10.06
N GLN A 238 -8.82 -20.34 -9.74
CA GLN A 238 -7.74 -21.31 -9.90
C GLN A 238 -7.37 -21.53 -11.38
N GLY A 239 -8.36 -21.65 -12.27
CA GLY A 239 -8.13 -21.76 -13.72
C GLY A 239 -7.38 -20.56 -14.29
N ILE A 240 -7.71 -19.34 -13.84
CA ILE A 240 -6.99 -18.12 -14.23
C ILE A 240 -5.52 -18.17 -13.77
N LEU A 241 -5.27 -18.56 -12.52
CA LEU A 241 -3.91 -18.71 -12.00
C LEU A 241 -3.09 -19.75 -12.76
N ASP A 242 -3.71 -20.88 -13.11
CA ASP A 242 -3.02 -21.93 -13.86
C ASP A 242 -2.71 -21.48 -15.29
N ARG A 243 -3.61 -20.75 -15.96
CA ARG A 243 -3.32 -20.12 -17.26
C ARG A 243 -2.19 -19.09 -17.14
N LEU A 244 -2.21 -18.22 -16.13
CA LEU A 244 -1.11 -17.26 -15.90
C LEU A 244 0.24 -17.96 -15.68
N ARG A 245 0.26 -19.07 -14.93
CA ARG A 245 1.49 -19.86 -14.73
C ARG A 245 1.97 -20.50 -16.04
N ALA A 246 1.05 -21.00 -16.86
CA ALA A 246 1.36 -21.63 -18.13
C ALA A 246 1.87 -20.64 -19.19
N THR A 247 1.43 -19.38 -19.15
CA THR A 247 1.80 -18.34 -20.12
C THR A 247 2.86 -17.36 -19.61
N ALA A 248 3.52 -17.68 -18.49
CA ALA A 248 4.53 -16.81 -17.90
C ALA A 248 5.68 -16.50 -18.88
N PRO A 249 6.03 -15.22 -19.09
CA PRO A 249 7.09 -14.85 -20.00
C PRO A 249 8.45 -15.30 -19.46
N ALA A 250 9.43 -15.38 -20.36
CA ALA A 250 10.83 -15.61 -19.97
C ALA A 250 11.31 -14.50 -19.02
N ARG A 251 12.11 -14.87 -18.01
CA ARG A 251 12.66 -13.89 -17.07
C ARG A 251 13.59 -12.92 -17.78
N VAL A 252 13.43 -11.64 -17.49
CA VAL A 252 14.32 -10.57 -17.95
C VAL A 252 15.36 -10.22 -16.87
N PRO A 253 16.50 -9.63 -17.23
CA PRO A 253 17.43 -9.07 -16.25
C PRO A 253 16.71 -8.05 -15.35
N PRO A 254 16.79 -8.19 -14.01
CA PRO A 254 16.04 -7.33 -13.11
C PRO A 254 16.67 -5.94 -13.04
N VAL A 255 15.83 -4.92 -12.97
CA VAL A 255 16.23 -3.51 -12.82
C VAL A 255 15.64 -2.92 -11.53
N PRO A 256 16.10 -1.75 -11.08
CA PRO A 256 15.45 -1.05 -9.97
C PRO A 256 14.00 -0.73 -10.35
N CYS A 257 13.05 -1.22 -9.57
CA CYS A 257 11.61 -1.08 -9.77
C CYS A 257 10.97 -0.47 -8.53
N HIS A 258 9.89 0.27 -8.74
CA HIS A 258 9.04 0.85 -7.71
C HIS A 258 8.32 -0.23 -6.88
N GLY A 259 7.82 -1.28 -7.54
CA GLY A 259 7.26 -2.49 -6.93
C GLY A 259 5.79 -2.42 -6.48
N ASP A 260 5.13 -1.27 -6.64
CA ASP A 260 3.69 -1.07 -6.37
C ASP A 260 3.14 0.14 -7.14
N PHE A 261 3.68 0.41 -8.34
CA PHE A 261 3.51 1.68 -9.04
C PHE A 261 2.05 2.00 -9.44
N SER A 262 1.58 3.18 -9.08
CA SER A 262 0.25 3.70 -9.43
C SER A 262 0.23 5.24 -9.50
N ALA A 263 -0.80 5.82 -10.12
CA ALA A 263 -0.87 7.27 -10.37
C ALA A 263 -0.94 8.13 -9.09
N ASP A 264 -1.45 7.60 -7.97
CA ASP A 264 -1.46 8.27 -6.66
C ASP A 264 -0.04 8.42 -6.06
N GLN A 265 0.94 7.68 -6.59
CA GLN A 265 2.33 7.68 -6.16
C GLN A 265 3.22 8.59 -7.02
N VAL A 266 2.60 9.42 -7.86
CA VAL A 266 3.29 10.38 -8.73
C VAL A 266 2.83 11.77 -8.36
N ILE A 267 3.71 12.58 -7.78
CA ILE A 267 3.42 13.96 -7.43
C ILE A 267 3.83 14.87 -8.58
N ILE A 268 2.86 15.65 -9.07
CA ILE A 268 3.09 16.69 -10.07
C ILE A 268 3.43 17.99 -9.34
N PRO A 269 4.61 18.60 -9.60
CA PRO A 269 4.99 19.81 -8.91
C PRO A 269 4.04 20.97 -9.23
N PRO A 270 3.79 21.89 -8.28
CA PRO A 270 2.96 23.07 -8.52
C PRO A 270 3.51 23.94 -9.66
N ALA A 271 2.62 24.63 -10.38
CA ALA A 271 3.03 25.59 -11.40
C ALA A 271 3.96 26.67 -10.80
N GLY A 272 5.05 26.97 -11.50
CA GLY A 272 6.07 27.93 -11.03
C GLY A 272 7.06 27.37 -10.01
N SER A 273 6.97 26.09 -9.66
CA SER A 273 8.03 25.40 -8.90
C SER A 273 9.34 25.37 -9.69
N THR A 274 10.47 25.39 -8.99
CA THR A 274 11.80 25.17 -9.58
C THR A 274 11.96 23.76 -10.15
N ARG A 275 11.14 22.82 -9.68
CA ARG A 275 11.04 21.46 -10.22
C ARG A 275 9.92 21.40 -11.23
N THR A 276 10.23 20.90 -12.42
CA THR A 276 9.26 20.71 -13.52
C THR A 276 8.90 19.23 -13.72
N GLU A 277 9.71 18.31 -13.22
CA GLU A 277 9.51 16.87 -13.41
C GLU A 277 8.64 16.24 -12.32
N PRO A 278 7.80 15.25 -12.68
CA PRO A 278 7.06 14.44 -11.72
C PRO A 278 7.96 13.73 -10.71
N THR A 279 7.45 13.57 -9.50
CA THR A 279 8.16 12.96 -8.38
C THR A 279 7.51 11.63 -8.00
N LEU A 280 8.26 10.53 -8.08
CA LEU A 280 7.83 9.21 -7.62
C LEU A 280 7.97 9.09 -6.10
N ILE A 281 6.98 8.47 -5.43
CA ILE A 281 6.88 8.36 -3.97
C ILE A 281 6.36 6.99 -3.52
N ASP A 282 6.49 6.63 -2.24
CA ASP A 282 6.07 5.33 -1.66
C ASP A 282 6.89 4.11 -2.16
N PHE A 283 8.22 4.19 -2.00
CA PHE A 283 9.16 3.10 -2.29
C PHE A 283 9.17 1.96 -1.24
N ASP A 284 8.07 1.74 -0.50
CA ASP A 284 8.00 0.68 0.53
C ASP A 284 8.19 -0.74 -0.06
N ARG A 285 7.86 -0.93 -1.35
CA ARG A 285 7.95 -2.22 -2.05
C ARG A 285 9.07 -2.30 -3.09
N SER A 286 9.85 -1.25 -3.23
CA SER A 286 10.85 -1.12 -4.29
C SER A 286 11.97 -2.13 -4.17
N GLY A 287 12.57 -2.53 -5.27
CA GLY A 287 13.63 -3.55 -5.28
C GLY A 287 14.09 -3.85 -6.68
N LEU A 288 14.84 -4.93 -6.86
CA LEU A 288 15.18 -5.42 -8.21
C LEU A 288 14.06 -6.31 -8.75
N GLY A 289 13.51 -5.99 -9.92
CA GLY A 289 12.36 -6.70 -10.50
C GLY A 289 12.22 -6.53 -12.01
N ASP A 290 11.12 -7.06 -12.55
CA ASP A 290 10.76 -6.89 -13.95
C ASP A 290 10.08 -5.52 -14.16
N PRO A 291 10.61 -4.64 -15.03
CA PRO A 291 10.04 -3.31 -15.27
C PRO A 291 8.63 -3.35 -15.86
N ALA A 292 8.21 -4.46 -16.48
CA ALA A 292 6.84 -4.61 -16.96
C ALA A 292 5.82 -4.64 -15.82
N ALA A 293 6.23 -5.09 -14.63
CA ALA A 293 5.34 -5.16 -13.47
C ALA A 293 4.91 -3.77 -12.97
N ASP A 294 5.81 -2.78 -12.99
CA ASP A 294 5.46 -1.40 -12.60
C ASP A 294 4.53 -0.73 -13.62
N LEU A 295 4.79 -0.93 -14.93
CA LEU A 295 3.90 -0.42 -15.98
C LEU A 295 2.52 -1.06 -15.93
N ALA A 296 2.46 -2.37 -15.66
CA ALA A 296 1.20 -3.09 -15.48
C ALA A 296 0.39 -2.59 -14.28
N GLY A 297 1.07 -2.11 -13.23
CA GLY A 297 0.46 -1.56 -12.03
C GLY A 297 -0.49 -0.40 -12.31
N LEU A 298 -0.18 0.46 -13.29
CA LEU A 298 -1.01 1.60 -13.68
C LEU A 298 -2.41 1.16 -14.16
N SER A 299 -2.45 0.26 -15.13
CA SER A 299 -3.72 -0.25 -15.68
C SER A 299 -4.51 -1.00 -14.60
N ALA A 300 -3.82 -1.83 -13.81
CA ALA A 300 -4.47 -2.58 -12.72
C ALA A 300 -4.97 -1.68 -11.58
N ALA A 301 -4.38 -0.50 -11.40
CA ALA A 301 -4.85 0.53 -10.48
C ALA A 301 -6.02 1.36 -11.02
N GLY A 302 -6.50 1.08 -12.23
CA GLY A 302 -7.67 1.73 -12.83
C GLY A 302 -7.36 2.87 -13.79
N LEU A 303 -6.09 3.08 -14.17
CA LEU A 303 -5.75 4.08 -15.18
C LEU A 303 -6.34 3.67 -16.55
N GLY A 304 -7.11 4.56 -17.17
CA GLY A 304 -7.76 4.30 -18.46
C GLY A 304 -6.77 4.09 -19.62
N PRO A 305 -7.16 3.36 -20.69
CA PRO A 305 -6.27 3.01 -21.80
C PRO A 305 -5.54 4.19 -22.44
N ASP A 306 -6.25 5.29 -22.74
CA ASP A 306 -5.66 6.49 -23.36
C ASP A 306 -4.56 7.12 -22.49
N ALA A 307 -4.81 7.17 -21.17
CA ALA A 307 -3.83 7.70 -20.22
C ALA A 307 -2.63 6.76 -20.09
N VAL A 308 -2.85 5.45 -20.05
CA VAL A 308 -1.79 4.43 -20.09
C VAL A 308 -0.93 4.60 -21.33
N ASP A 309 -1.53 4.82 -22.50
CA ASP A 309 -0.79 5.03 -23.75
C ASP A 309 0.10 6.27 -23.72
N ARG A 310 -0.36 7.37 -23.09
CA ARG A 310 0.48 8.56 -22.88
C ARG A 310 1.63 8.30 -21.90
N VAL A 311 1.40 7.54 -20.83
CA VAL A 311 2.49 7.11 -19.95
C VAL A 311 3.49 6.25 -20.72
N LEU A 312 3.03 5.28 -21.51
CA LEU A 312 3.91 4.45 -22.34
C LEU A 312 4.67 5.26 -23.38
N ALA A 313 4.06 6.30 -23.98
CA ALA A 313 4.73 7.22 -24.89
C ALA A 313 5.88 7.95 -24.19
N GLY A 314 5.66 8.45 -22.97
CA GLY A 314 6.70 9.04 -22.13
C GLY A 314 7.81 8.06 -21.77
N TYR A 315 7.45 6.83 -21.40
CA TYR A 315 8.40 5.76 -21.06
C TYR A 315 9.36 5.47 -22.23
N ARG A 316 8.81 5.38 -23.46
CA ARG A 316 9.57 5.14 -24.69
C ARG A 316 10.64 6.19 -25.00
N THR A 317 10.55 7.39 -24.43
CA THR A 317 11.57 8.44 -24.63
C THR A 317 12.90 8.13 -23.95
N VAL A 318 12.90 7.22 -22.97
CA VAL A 318 14.11 6.82 -22.21
C VAL A 318 14.42 5.34 -22.42
N ARG A 319 13.40 4.46 -22.39
CA ARG A 319 13.58 3.01 -22.52
C ARG A 319 12.49 2.38 -23.39
N PRO A 320 12.79 1.31 -24.16
CA PRO A 320 11.76 0.55 -24.86
C PRO A 320 10.78 -0.08 -23.86
N VAL A 321 9.50 -0.18 -24.25
CA VAL A 321 8.48 -0.86 -23.43
C VAL A 321 8.90 -2.33 -23.27
N PRO A 322 8.96 -2.85 -22.03
CA PRO A 322 9.36 -4.22 -21.79
C PRO A 322 8.36 -5.23 -22.37
N ALA A 323 8.89 -6.37 -22.82
CA ALA A 323 8.07 -7.49 -23.29
C ALA A 323 7.24 -8.09 -22.13
N GLY A 324 6.16 -8.81 -22.47
CA GLY A 324 5.32 -9.49 -21.48
C GLY A 324 4.42 -8.56 -20.65
N LEU A 325 4.24 -7.29 -21.07
CA LEU A 325 3.41 -6.33 -20.37
C LEU A 325 1.97 -6.82 -20.14
N ASP A 326 1.35 -7.48 -21.13
CA ASP A 326 -0.02 -7.97 -21.00
C ASP A 326 -0.14 -9.09 -19.96
N TRP A 327 0.85 -9.98 -19.89
CA TRP A 327 0.91 -10.98 -18.82
C TRP A 327 1.03 -10.32 -17.44
N HIS A 328 1.89 -9.31 -17.30
CA HIS A 328 2.04 -8.58 -16.04
C HIS A 328 0.79 -7.80 -15.67
N ARG A 329 0.05 -7.25 -16.65
CA ARG A 329 -1.26 -6.61 -16.44
C ARG A 329 -2.26 -7.59 -15.86
N ALA A 330 -2.40 -8.77 -16.48
CA ALA A 330 -3.29 -9.81 -15.95
C ALA A 330 -2.86 -10.28 -14.55
N ARG A 331 -1.55 -10.48 -14.31
CA ARG A 331 -1.05 -10.79 -12.96
C ARG A 331 -1.38 -9.69 -11.94
N ALA A 332 -1.19 -8.42 -12.29
CA ALA A 332 -1.48 -7.29 -11.41
C ALA A 332 -2.98 -7.18 -11.11
N LEU A 333 -3.85 -7.40 -12.11
CA LEU A 333 -5.30 -7.48 -11.94
C LEU A 333 -5.69 -8.62 -10.98
N LEU A 334 -5.10 -9.83 -11.13
CA LEU A 334 -5.36 -10.94 -10.22
C LEU A 334 -4.96 -10.60 -8.78
N LEU A 335 -3.81 -9.95 -8.57
CA LEU A 335 -3.35 -9.55 -7.22
C LEU A 335 -4.30 -8.57 -6.53
N ARG A 336 -5.00 -7.75 -7.33
CA ARG A 336 -5.97 -6.74 -6.90
C ARG A 336 -7.42 -7.23 -6.96
N ALA A 337 -7.68 -8.45 -7.44
CA ALA A 337 -9.03 -8.96 -7.63
C ALA A 337 -9.85 -8.91 -6.34
N ALA A 338 -9.22 -9.18 -5.18
CA ALA A 338 -9.84 -9.12 -3.85
C ALA A 338 -9.80 -7.73 -3.17
N ASP A 339 -9.33 -6.69 -3.85
CA ASP A 339 -9.24 -5.34 -3.29
C ASP A 339 -10.59 -4.76 -2.84
N PRO A 340 -11.73 -4.95 -3.54
CA PRO A 340 -13.03 -4.46 -3.06
C PRO A 340 -13.36 -4.94 -1.65
N PHE A 341 -13.05 -6.20 -1.33
CA PHE A 341 -13.18 -6.71 0.03
C PHE A 341 -12.14 -6.09 0.97
N ARG A 342 -10.88 -5.94 0.55
CA ARG A 342 -9.82 -5.32 1.37
C ARG A 342 -10.08 -3.85 1.66
N THR A 343 -10.85 -3.14 0.84
CA THR A 343 -11.24 -1.73 1.05
C THR A 343 -12.62 -1.59 1.66
N ALA A 344 -13.25 -2.69 2.07
CA ALA A 344 -14.59 -2.73 2.64
C ALA A 344 -15.65 -2.06 1.75
N SER A 345 -15.56 -2.25 0.43
CA SER A 345 -16.65 -1.87 -0.50
C SER A 345 -17.95 -2.56 -0.07
N PRO A 346 -19.10 -1.88 -0.01
CA PRO A 346 -20.38 -2.51 0.34
C PRO A 346 -20.79 -3.60 -0.66
N ASP A 347 -20.47 -3.39 -1.95
CA ASP A 347 -20.78 -4.28 -3.06
C ASP A 347 -19.58 -5.15 -3.47
N TRP A 348 -18.65 -5.38 -2.53
CA TRP A 348 -17.45 -6.15 -2.78
C TRP A 348 -17.67 -7.48 -3.51
N PRO A 349 -18.77 -8.26 -3.33
CA PRO A 349 -18.95 -9.50 -4.09
C PRO A 349 -19.08 -9.23 -5.60
N ALA A 350 -19.91 -8.26 -5.97
CA ALA A 350 -20.15 -7.88 -7.36
C ALA A 350 -18.88 -7.27 -7.98
N ASP A 351 -18.20 -6.40 -7.23
CA ASP A 351 -16.94 -5.79 -7.68
C ASP A 351 -15.84 -6.83 -7.93
N ILE A 352 -15.74 -7.86 -7.08
CA ILE A 352 -14.79 -8.97 -7.30
C ILE A 352 -15.15 -9.74 -8.58
N LEU A 353 -16.42 -10.01 -8.83
CA LEU A 353 -16.85 -10.70 -10.05
C LEU A 353 -16.49 -9.88 -11.30
N ALA A 354 -16.77 -8.58 -11.29
CA ALA A 354 -16.37 -7.68 -12.38
C ALA A 354 -14.84 -7.61 -12.56
N ASN A 355 -14.06 -7.72 -11.47
CA ASN A 355 -12.60 -7.84 -11.57
C ASN A 355 -12.16 -9.13 -12.25
N LEU A 356 -12.83 -10.26 -11.97
CA LEU A 356 -12.53 -11.54 -12.62
C LEU A 356 -12.89 -11.53 -14.11
N ASP A 357 -14.01 -10.90 -14.48
CA ASP A 357 -14.41 -10.72 -15.88
C ASP A 357 -13.33 -9.92 -16.65
N ARG A 358 -12.94 -8.74 -16.13
CA ARG A 358 -11.88 -7.91 -16.72
C ARG A 358 -10.53 -8.62 -16.81
N LEU A 359 -10.22 -9.44 -15.81
CA LEU A 359 -9.00 -10.22 -15.79
C LEU A 359 -8.98 -11.24 -16.92
N GLU A 360 -10.07 -11.98 -17.14
CA GLU A 360 -10.18 -12.97 -18.22
C GLU A 360 -10.14 -12.31 -19.61
N GLU A 361 -10.73 -11.13 -19.78
CA GLU A 361 -10.62 -10.32 -21.01
C GLU A 361 -9.19 -9.86 -21.29
N ALA A 362 -8.41 -9.56 -20.24
CA ALA A 362 -7.02 -9.11 -20.36
C ALA A 362 -6.01 -10.26 -20.48
N MET A 363 -6.44 -11.52 -20.37
CA MET A 363 -5.53 -12.68 -20.46
C MET A 363 -5.05 -12.90 -21.91
N PRO A 364 -3.73 -13.13 -22.11
CA PRO A 364 -3.16 -13.42 -23.43
C PRO A 364 -3.59 -14.78 -23.98
#